data_AF-A0A5J4FC07-F1
#
_entry.id   AF-A0A5J4FC07-F1
#
_cell.length_a   1.000
_cell.length_b   1.000
_cell.length_c   1.000
_cell.angle_alpha   90.00
_cell.angle_beta   90.00
_cell.angle_gamma   90.00
#
_symmetry.space_group_name_H-M   'P 1'
#
loop_
_entity.id
_entity.type
_entity.pdbx_description
1 polymer ?
#
loop_
_entity_poly.entity_id
_entity_poly.type
_entity_poly.pdbx_seq_one_letter_code
_entity_poly.pdbx_strand_id
1 'polypeptide(L)'
;MLLWGHPLMKLFVLIVSPSVSFLFEITINFKIKGVDLVVFNQGIIKYTQLKTKKDTLTGSQSDRSINEFKIHPNSVFAAALDMGNSWTISKTKAKENNIELLAGQAFWSMLYLDYETILNKLKMTVRKIEKELYQV
;
A
#
# COMPACT_ATOMS: atom_id res chain seq x y z
N MET A 1 18.26 -5.92 9.98
CA MET A 1 17.02 -5.16 9.68
C MET A 1 16.28 -5.86 8.55
N LEU A 2 15.34 -6.74 8.88
CA LEU A 2 14.46 -7.37 7.89
C LEU A 2 13.53 -6.30 7.32
N LEU A 3 13.89 -5.76 6.16
CA LEU A 3 13.00 -4.93 5.35
C LEU A 3 11.87 -5.85 4.88
N TRP A 4 10.68 -5.67 5.44
CA TRP A 4 9.47 -6.32 4.95
C TRP A 4 9.27 -5.92 3.48
N GLY A 5 9.61 -6.85 2.59
CA GLY A 5 9.46 -6.65 1.16
C GLY A 5 8.01 -6.41 0.77
N HIS A 6 7.82 -5.73 -0.34
CA HIS A 6 6.53 -5.40 -0.94
C HIS A 6 5.51 -6.58 -0.98
N PRO A 7 5.89 -7.86 -1.19
CA PRO A 7 4.95 -8.98 -1.18
C PRO A 7 4.35 -9.29 0.21
N LEU A 8 5.14 -9.21 1.27
CA LEU A 8 4.69 -9.50 2.64
C LEU A 8 3.73 -8.43 3.16
N MET A 9 3.94 -7.18 2.74
CA MET A 9 3.07 -6.08 3.12
C MET A 9 1.67 -6.21 2.51
N LYS A 10 1.58 -6.70 1.27
CA LYS A 10 0.28 -7.03 0.64
C LYS A 10 -0.46 -8.09 1.44
N LEU A 11 0.21 -9.20 1.76
CA LEU A 11 -0.39 -10.30 2.52
C LEU A 11 -0.88 -9.85 3.90
N PHE A 12 -0.12 -9.00 4.58
CA PHE A 12 -0.52 -8.45 5.86
C PHE A 12 -1.81 -7.61 5.76
N VAL A 13 -1.95 -6.74 4.75
CA VAL A 13 -3.19 -5.96 4.56
C VAL A 13 -4.41 -6.86 4.40
N LEU A 14 -4.28 -7.95 3.63
CA LEU A 14 -5.37 -8.92 3.44
C LEU A 14 -5.79 -9.59 4.75
N ILE A 15 -4.85 -9.89 5.63
CA ILE A 15 -5.12 -10.58 6.90
C ILE A 15 -5.81 -9.65 7.91
N VAL A 16 -5.49 -8.35 7.89
CA VAL A 16 -5.93 -7.41 8.94
C VAL A 16 -7.15 -6.57 8.57
N SER A 17 -7.50 -6.46 7.28
CA SER A 17 -8.61 -5.62 6.83
C SER A 17 -9.94 -6.37 6.80
N PRO A 18 -10.92 -6.03 7.66
CA PRO A 18 -12.29 -6.55 7.56
C PRO A 18 -13.03 -5.94 6.36
N SER A 19 -12.56 -4.80 5.87
CA SER A 19 -13.05 -4.11 4.69
C SER A 19 -12.53 -4.83 3.45
N VAL A 20 -13.45 -5.31 2.63
CA VAL A 20 -13.22 -6.10 1.42
C VAL A 20 -12.09 -5.48 0.58
N SER A 21 -10.91 -6.04 0.73
CA SER A 21 -9.69 -5.69 0.02
C SER A 21 -9.25 -6.95 -0.70
N PHE A 22 -9.69 -7.14 -1.94
CA PHE A 22 -9.30 -8.33 -2.69
C PHE A 22 -7.87 -8.15 -3.21
N LEU A 23 -6.97 -9.04 -2.81
CA LEU A 23 -5.75 -9.29 -3.56
C LEU A 23 -6.13 -10.19 -4.74
N PHE A 24 -6.34 -9.56 -5.89
CA PHE A 24 -6.78 -10.21 -7.13
C PHE A 24 -5.93 -11.43 -7.51
N GLU A 25 -4.61 -11.29 -7.39
CA GLU A 25 -3.65 -12.34 -7.73
C GLU A 25 -3.73 -13.54 -6.77
N ILE A 26 -4.06 -13.31 -5.49
CA ILE A 26 -4.15 -14.38 -4.46
C ILE A 26 -5.55 -15.00 -4.41
N THR A 27 -6.60 -14.20 -4.61
CA THR A 27 -7.97 -14.63 -4.32
C THR A 27 -8.71 -15.18 -5.53
N ILE A 28 -8.42 -14.66 -6.74
CA ILE A 28 -9.19 -15.01 -7.95
C ILE A 28 -8.31 -15.37 -9.16
N ASN A 29 -7.00 -15.54 -8.96
CA ASN A 29 -6.01 -15.86 -10.01
C ASN A 29 -6.12 -14.97 -11.25
N PHE A 30 -6.49 -13.70 -11.06
CA PHE A 30 -6.60 -12.69 -12.10
C PHE A 30 -5.72 -11.51 -11.71
N LYS A 31 -5.03 -10.88 -12.66
CA LYS A 31 -4.12 -9.77 -12.37
C LYS A 31 -4.54 -8.53 -13.14
N ILE A 32 -4.95 -7.50 -12.40
CA ILE A 32 -5.11 -6.15 -12.96
C ILE A 32 -3.73 -5.50 -12.96
N LYS A 33 -3.25 -5.09 -14.14
CA LYS A 33 -1.90 -4.53 -14.28
C LYS A 33 -1.75 -3.28 -13.42
N GLY A 34 -0.66 -3.18 -12.67
CA GLY A 34 -0.37 -2.07 -11.78
C GLY A 34 -1.11 -2.10 -10.44
N VAL A 35 -2.30 -2.72 -10.37
CA VAL A 35 -3.17 -2.68 -9.19
C VAL A 35 -2.81 -3.80 -8.21
N ASP A 36 -2.55 -3.42 -6.96
CA ASP A 36 -2.28 -4.36 -5.88
C ASP A 36 -3.54 -4.69 -5.08
N LEU A 37 -4.40 -3.70 -4.82
CA LEU A 37 -5.62 -3.82 -4.03
C LEU A 37 -6.77 -3.12 -4.75
N VAL A 38 -7.97 -3.70 -4.66
CA VAL A 38 -9.21 -2.98 -4.96
C VAL A 38 -9.96 -2.78 -3.66
N VAL A 39 -10.25 -1.52 -3.35
CA VAL A 39 -10.86 -1.12 -2.09
C VAL A 39 -12.25 -0.55 -2.38
N PHE A 40 -13.26 -1.10 -1.71
CA PHE A 40 -14.59 -0.51 -1.70
C PHE A 40 -14.73 0.41 -0.49
N ASN A 41 -14.80 1.71 -0.73
CA ASN A 41 -14.89 2.72 0.32
C ASN A 41 -16.03 3.70 -0.02
N GLN A 42 -17.00 3.82 0.88
CA GLN A 42 -18.12 4.78 0.77
C GLN A 42 -18.88 4.73 -0.57
N GLY A 43 -19.13 3.53 -1.10
CA GLY A 43 -19.83 3.35 -2.38
C GLY A 43 -18.94 3.50 -3.62
N ILE A 44 -17.64 3.78 -3.44
CA ILE A 44 -16.69 4.00 -4.53
C ILE A 44 -15.66 2.88 -4.55
N ILE A 45 -15.40 2.34 -5.75
CA ILE A 45 -14.30 1.41 -6.00
C ILE A 45 -13.03 2.22 -6.25
N LYS A 46 -11.98 1.98 -5.46
CA LYS A 46 -10.65 2.56 -5.58
C LYS A 46 -9.64 1.50 -6.01
N TYR A 47 -8.94 1.75 -7.11
CA TYR A 47 -7.86 0.89 -7.59
C TYR A 47 -6.56 1.37 -6.96
N THR A 48 -5.91 0.52 -6.17
CA THR A 48 -4.80 0.93 -5.31
C THR A 48 -3.53 0.17 -5.63
N GLN A 49 -2.42 0.90 -5.79
CA GLN A 49 -1.08 0.33 -5.80
C GLN A 49 -0.45 0.63 -4.45
N LEU A 50 0.02 -0.40 -3.75
CA LEU A 50 0.46 -0.31 -2.37
C LEU A 50 1.97 -0.53 -2.29
N LYS A 51 2.70 0.45 -1.75
CA LYS A 51 4.12 0.33 -1.40
C LYS A 51 4.29 0.29 0.11
N THR A 52 5.48 -0.10 0.56
CA THR A 52 5.84 -0.04 1.98
C THR A 52 6.04 1.41 2.45
N LYS A 53 6.73 2.25 1.65
CA LYS A 53 7.04 3.67 1.96
C LYS A 53 6.93 4.59 0.72
N LYS A 54 6.90 5.91 0.92
CA LYS A 54 6.61 6.93 -0.12
C LYS A 54 7.62 7.00 -1.27
N ASP A 55 8.89 6.74 -0.96
CA ASP A 55 10.06 6.86 -1.84
C ASP A 55 10.55 5.50 -2.35
N THR A 56 9.66 4.50 -2.44
CA THR A 56 10.01 3.13 -2.84
C THR A 56 10.25 3.00 -4.36
N LEU A 57 9.67 3.88 -5.18
CA LEU A 57 9.88 3.84 -6.63
C LEU A 57 11.18 4.54 -7.01
N THR A 58 11.87 4.00 -8.03
CA THR A 58 12.90 4.74 -8.76
C THR A 58 12.24 5.63 -9.84
N GLY A 59 12.97 6.63 -10.36
CA GLY A 59 12.42 7.58 -11.35
C GLY A 59 11.76 6.90 -12.56
N SER A 60 12.40 5.89 -13.14
CA SER A 60 11.86 5.12 -14.28
C SER A 60 10.61 4.31 -13.95
N GLN A 61 10.40 3.96 -12.68
CA GLN A 61 9.20 3.23 -12.24
C GLN A 61 8.01 4.17 -12.02
N SER A 62 8.25 5.47 -11.88
CA SER A 62 7.20 6.46 -11.59
C SER A 62 6.30 6.70 -12.80
N ASP A 63 6.88 7.00 -13.95
CA ASP A 63 6.11 7.23 -15.18
C ASP A 63 5.39 5.95 -15.65
N ARG A 64 6.03 4.79 -15.44
CA ARG A 64 5.38 3.49 -15.66
C ARG A 64 4.16 3.31 -14.76
N SER A 65 4.31 3.56 -13.46
CA SER A 65 3.21 3.42 -12.50
C SER A 65 2.04 4.35 -12.85
N ILE A 66 2.33 5.60 -13.23
CA ILE A 66 1.31 6.56 -13.69
C ILE A 66 0.59 6.05 -14.94
N ASN A 67 1.31 5.55 -15.94
CA ASN A 67 0.69 5.02 -17.16
C ASN A 67 -0.18 3.79 -16.92
N GLU A 68 0.19 2.95 -15.96
CA GLU A 68 -0.63 1.81 -15.53
C GLU A 68 -1.86 2.27 -14.72
N PHE A 69 -1.77 3.38 -13.97
CA PHE A 69 -2.86 3.86 -13.10
C PHE A 69 -3.86 4.78 -13.78
N LYS A 70 -3.43 5.66 -14.67
CA LYS A 70 -4.28 6.71 -15.26
C LYS A 70 -5.51 6.18 -16.01
N ILE A 71 -5.52 4.89 -16.36
CA ILE A 71 -6.66 4.23 -17.02
C ILE A 71 -7.76 3.81 -16.03
N HIS A 72 -7.47 3.77 -14.73
CA HIS A 72 -8.39 3.35 -13.69
C HIS A 72 -9.02 4.57 -12.99
N PRO A 73 -10.36 4.61 -12.83
CA PRO A 73 -11.01 5.67 -12.07
C PRO A 73 -10.67 5.55 -10.57
N ASN A 74 -10.67 6.68 -9.84
CA ASN A 74 -10.40 6.70 -8.39
C ASN A 74 -9.09 5.98 -8.00
N SER A 75 -8.05 6.24 -8.78
CA SER A 75 -6.73 5.65 -8.63
C SER A 75 -6.03 6.12 -7.36
N VAL A 76 -5.48 5.19 -6.58
CA VAL A 76 -4.76 5.47 -5.33
C VAL A 76 -3.35 4.91 -5.40
N PHE A 77 -2.34 5.76 -5.25
CA PHE A 77 -0.98 5.33 -4.99
C PHE A 77 -0.69 5.45 -3.49
N ALA A 78 -0.60 4.31 -2.83
CA ALA A 78 -0.56 4.20 -1.38
C ALA A 78 0.81 3.78 -0.83
N ALA A 79 1.13 4.26 0.37
CA ALA A 79 2.22 3.77 1.19
C ALA A 79 1.66 3.26 2.54
N ALA A 80 1.92 2.00 2.86
CA ALA A 80 1.46 1.38 4.11
C ALA A 80 2.04 2.09 5.35
N LEU A 81 3.28 2.55 5.28
CA LEU A 81 3.93 3.32 6.33
C LEU A 81 4.17 4.74 5.85
N ASP A 82 3.85 5.72 6.70
CA ASP A 82 4.21 7.12 6.45
C ASP A 82 5.70 7.34 6.76
N MET A 83 6.54 6.82 5.86
CA MET A 83 7.99 6.85 5.92
C MET A 83 8.57 7.26 4.57
N GLY A 84 9.84 7.68 4.59
CA GLY A 84 10.53 8.23 3.43
C GLY A 84 10.35 9.75 3.31
N ASN A 85 11.18 10.37 2.48
CA ASN A 85 11.24 11.83 2.34
C ASN A 85 9.99 12.36 1.61
N SER A 86 10.03 12.30 0.28
CA SER A 86 8.99 12.78 -0.62
C SER A 86 8.46 11.63 -1.45
N TRP A 87 7.22 11.75 -1.91
CA TRP A 87 6.66 10.83 -2.89
C TRP A 87 7.49 10.81 -4.16
N THR A 88 7.80 9.63 -4.69
CA THR A 88 8.47 9.54 -5.99
C THR A 88 7.57 10.07 -7.12
N ILE A 89 6.25 9.85 -7.00
CA ILE A 89 5.26 10.53 -7.84
C ILE A 89 4.99 11.90 -7.21
N SER A 90 5.36 12.98 -7.90
CA SER A 90 5.11 14.33 -7.38
C SER A 90 3.60 14.59 -7.23
N LYS A 91 3.22 15.43 -6.26
CA LYS A 91 1.82 15.82 -6.04
C LYS A 91 1.18 16.43 -7.29
N THR A 92 1.96 17.19 -8.06
CA THR A 92 1.52 17.78 -9.34
C THR A 92 1.19 16.71 -10.37
N LYS A 93 2.11 15.78 -10.64
CA LYS A 93 1.88 14.66 -11.57
C LYS A 93 0.72 13.78 -11.13
N ALA A 94 0.59 13.52 -9.83
CA ALA A 94 -0.51 12.75 -9.29
C ALA A 94 -1.85 13.43 -9.57
N LYS A 95 -1.96 14.73 -9.28
CA LYS A 95 -3.16 15.53 -9.55
C LYS A 95 -3.53 15.57 -11.04
N GLU A 96 -2.55 15.80 -11.92
CA GLU A 96 -2.76 15.81 -13.38
C GLU A 96 -3.30 14.50 -13.93
N ASN A 97 -3.00 13.37 -13.26
CA ASN A 97 -3.41 12.04 -13.68
C ASN A 97 -4.55 11.46 -12.82
N ASN A 98 -5.21 12.28 -12.00
CA ASN A 98 -6.28 11.87 -11.08
C ASN A 98 -5.87 10.70 -10.15
N ILE A 99 -4.62 10.74 -9.67
CA ILE A 99 -4.07 9.77 -8.72
C ILE A 99 -4.05 10.40 -7.33
N GLU A 100 -4.70 9.75 -6.37
CA GLU A 100 -4.68 10.11 -4.96
C GLU A 100 -3.44 9.50 -4.29
N LEU A 101 -2.72 10.29 -3.48
CA LEU A 101 -1.54 9.84 -2.73
C LEU A 101 -1.90 9.66 -1.26
N LEU A 102 -1.87 8.43 -0.74
CA LEU A 102 -2.23 8.12 0.66
C LEU A 102 -1.09 7.42 1.39
N ALA A 103 -0.70 7.91 2.57
CA ALA A 103 0.32 7.27 3.40
C ALA A 103 -0.15 7.09 4.85
N GLY A 104 0.31 6.02 5.50
CA GLY A 104 0.08 5.76 6.93
C GLY A 104 -1.39 5.95 7.31
N GLN A 105 -1.68 6.83 8.26
CA GLN A 105 -3.04 7.09 8.76
C GLN A 105 -4.07 7.27 7.64
N ALA A 106 -3.76 8.03 6.60
CA ALA A 106 -4.72 8.31 5.52
C ALA A 106 -5.06 7.04 4.73
N PHE A 107 -4.06 6.19 4.44
CA PHE A 107 -4.27 4.91 3.77
C PHE A 107 -5.06 3.93 4.66
N TRP A 108 -4.69 3.78 5.93
CA TRP A 108 -5.36 2.83 6.83
C TRP A 108 -6.78 3.27 7.20
N SER A 109 -7.04 4.58 7.32
CA SER A 109 -8.39 5.12 7.54
C SER A 109 -9.31 4.82 6.37
N MET A 110 -8.81 4.81 5.12
CA MET A 110 -9.58 4.38 3.94
C MET A 110 -10.05 2.92 4.05
N LEU A 111 -9.31 2.09 4.78
CA LEU A 111 -9.66 0.69 5.08
C LEU A 111 -10.44 0.53 6.40
N TYR A 112 -10.81 1.62 7.06
CA TYR A 112 -11.44 1.63 8.39
C TYR A 112 -10.57 0.97 9.47
N LEU A 113 -9.25 1.15 9.36
CA LEU A 113 -8.28 0.63 10.32
C LEU A 113 -7.51 1.76 11.01
N ASP A 114 -7.33 1.60 12.32
CA ASP A 114 -6.50 2.50 13.12
C ASP A 114 -5.00 2.24 12.87
N TYR A 115 -4.29 3.25 12.38
CA TYR A 115 -2.89 3.10 11.99
C TYR A 115 -1.96 2.85 13.17
N GLU A 116 -2.22 3.47 14.33
CA GLU A 116 -1.42 3.24 15.53
C GLU A 116 -1.49 1.78 15.99
N THR A 117 -2.69 1.19 15.95
CA THR A 117 -2.89 -0.24 16.19
C THR A 117 -2.07 -1.09 15.21
N ILE A 118 -2.09 -0.75 13.92
CA ILE A 118 -1.28 -1.45 12.90
C ILE A 118 0.22 -1.34 13.19
N LEU A 119 0.72 -0.14 13.47
CA LEU A 119 2.12 0.11 13.79
C LEU A 119 2.57 -0.67 15.02
N ASN A 120 1.75 -0.69 16.07
CA ASN A 120 2.06 -1.40 17.30
C ASN A 120 2.12 -2.92 17.07
N LYS A 121 1.16 -3.48 16.33
CA LYS A 121 1.19 -4.91 15.95
C LYS A 121 2.40 -5.26 15.10
N LEU A 122 2.75 -4.42 14.13
CA LEU A 122 3.94 -4.62 13.29
C LEU A 122 5.22 -4.62 14.14
N LYS A 123 5.40 -3.61 15.02
CA LYS A 123 6.53 -3.52 15.95
C LYS A 123 6.65 -4.76 16.83
N MET A 124 5.55 -5.21 17.44
CA MET A 124 5.52 -6.40 18.28
C MET A 124 5.90 -7.67 17.50
N THR A 125 5.37 -7.82 16.28
CA THR A 125 5.65 -8.97 15.42
C THR A 125 7.12 -9.00 15.01
N VAL A 126 7.68 -7.85 14.58
CA VAL A 126 9.09 -7.73 14.24
C VAL A 126 9.98 -8.10 15.42
N ARG A 127 9.72 -7.54 16.61
CA ARG A 127 10.49 -7.86 17.82
C ARG A 127 10.42 -9.33 18.19
N LYS A 128 9.25 -9.96 18.06
CA LYS A 128 9.08 -11.39 18.32
C LYS A 128 9.94 -12.23 17.37
N ILE A 129 9.88 -11.92 16.07
CA ILE A 129 10.70 -12.60 15.04
C ILE A 129 12.19 -12.38 15.31
N GLU A 130 12.61 -11.16 15.63
CA GLU A 130 14.02 -10.86 15.92
C GLU A 130 14.52 -11.64 17.13
N LYS A 131 13.72 -11.73 18.21
CA LYS A 131 14.05 -12.54 19.38
C LYS A 131 14.17 -14.03 19.05
N GLU A 132 13.25 -14.57 18.26
CA GLU A 132 13.28 -15.98 17.86
C GLU A 132 14.47 -16.32 16.94
N LEU A 133 14.81 -15.43 16.00
CA LEU A 133 15.88 -15.65 15.04
C LEU A 133 17.28 -15.36 15.59
N TYR A 134 17.42 -14.37 16.47
CA TYR A 134 18.72 -13.83 16.88
C TYR A 134 19.00 -13.95 18.39
N GLN A 135 18.07 -14.50 19.19
CA GLN A 135 18.21 -14.68 20.65
C GLN A 135 18.59 -13.39 21.42
N VAL A 136 18.20 -12.23 20.91
CA VAL A 136 18.37 -10.91 21.57
C VAL A 136 17.15 -10.56 22.43
#